data_AF-A0AAD9YU18-F1
#
_entry.id   AF-A0AAD9YU18-F1
#
_cell.length_a   1.000
_cell.length_b   1.000
_cell.length_c   1.000
_cell.angle_alpha   90.00
_cell.angle_beta   90.00
_cell.angle_gamma   90.00
#
_symmetry.space_group_name_H-M   'P 1'
#
loop_
_entity.id
_entity.type
_entity.pdbx_description
1 polymer ?
#
loop_
_entity_poly.entity_id
_entity_poly.type
_entity_poly.pdbx_seq_one_letter_code
_entity_poly.pdbx_strand_id
1 'polypeptide(L)'
;MNVSLELGLAPVRISKIADRYLVFDAEDVAWIRRNHNICSVLIGTTPQNPTQNVFLSLPLELLPEEASVLIEKKVGRLVDETFQHLSCLVSPDQTTRQAYVTILKDRRDKAQKLMAEDQAKKSSVQARRAAGAQVPSAVTMGEASSENTFPQDKLLAVTPTTSGGLQNAQDRILTVPSPPLGPLHQYLISRGYLMTPGLRFGADYSVYPGDPLRYHAHFLATNYGCDEKIPMLDIVGSGRLGTSVKKGFLFGGEAVVPGNATAKHVRTFCVEWAGM
;
A
#
# COMPACT_ATOMS: atom_id res chain seq x y z
N MET A 1 1.35 22.00 12.09
CA MET A 1 -0.09 22.30 12.08
C MET A 1 -0.78 21.25 11.22
N ASN A 2 -1.82 20.58 11.74
CA ASN A 2 -2.45 19.42 11.11
C ASN A 2 -3.50 19.89 10.09
N VAL A 3 -3.13 19.90 8.81
CA VAL A 3 -3.98 20.33 7.68
C VAL A 3 -5.28 19.50 7.58
N SER A 4 -5.28 18.26 8.08
CA SER A 4 -6.45 17.37 8.10
C SER A 4 -7.62 17.90 8.94
N LEU A 5 -7.35 18.63 10.02
CA LEU A 5 -8.39 19.23 10.87
C LEU A 5 -8.97 20.51 10.26
N GLU A 6 -8.20 21.22 9.43
CA GLU A 6 -8.63 22.47 8.79
C GLU A 6 -9.51 22.23 7.53
N LEU A 7 -9.42 21.06 6.91
CA LEU A 7 -10.20 20.70 5.71
C LEU A 7 -11.46 19.87 5.99
N GLY A 8 -11.71 19.44 7.23
CA GLY A 8 -12.87 18.59 7.56
C GLY A 8 -12.87 17.23 6.87
N LEU A 9 -11.73 16.76 6.36
CA LEU A 9 -11.62 15.44 5.73
C LEU A 9 -11.72 14.33 6.79
N ALA A 10 -12.50 13.30 6.48
CA ALA A 10 -12.55 12.10 7.29
C ALA A 10 -11.15 11.43 7.35
N PRO A 11 -10.76 10.84 8.49
CA PRO A 11 -9.49 10.15 8.59
C PRO A 11 -9.44 8.95 7.65
N VAL A 12 -8.28 8.74 7.01
CA VAL A 12 -8.06 7.64 6.07
C VAL A 12 -8.31 6.31 6.77
N ARG A 13 -9.10 5.45 6.15
CA ARG A 13 -9.37 4.13 6.69
C ARG A 13 -8.26 3.15 6.31
N ILE A 14 -7.52 2.70 7.32
CA ILE A 14 -6.49 1.66 7.18
C ILE A 14 -7.09 0.34 7.65
N SER A 15 -7.29 -0.57 6.71
CA SER A 15 -7.86 -1.90 6.92
C SER A 15 -6.77 -2.88 7.37
N LYS A 16 -6.85 -3.40 8.61
CA LYS A 16 -6.00 -4.49 9.07
C LYS A 16 -6.59 -5.83 8.63
N ILE A 17 -5.90 -6.53 7.74
CA ILE A 17 -6.30 -7.86 7.23
C ILE A 17 -5.08 -8.77 7.28
N ALA A 18 -5.14 -9.85 8.08
CA ALA A 18 -4.05 -10.84 8.21
C ALA A 18 -2.66 -10.19 8.44
N ASP A 19 -2.60 -9.25 9.39
CA ASP A 19 -1.41 -8.44 9.73
C ASP A 19 -0.85 -7.52 8.64
N ARG A 20 -1.61 -7.31 7.57
CA ARG A 20 -1.32 -6.32 6.53
C ARG A 20 -2.16 -5.07 6.74
N TYR A 21 -1.61 -3.92 6.38
CA TYR A 21 -2.26 -2.62 6.49
C TYR A 21 -2.63 -2.13 5.10
N LEU A 22 -3.92 -2.16 4.76
CA LEU A 22 -4.40 -1.92 3.41
C LEU A 22 -5.25 -0.65 3.34
N VAL A 23 -5.05 0.12 2.28
CA VAL A 23 -5.90 1.27 1.93
C VAL A 23 -6.53 1.00 0.57
N PHE A 24 -7.86 0.94 0.53
CA PHE A 24 -8.61 0.56 -0.67
C PHE A 24 -9.05 1.74 -1.53
N ASP A 25 -9.17 2.94 -0.95
CA ASP A 25 -9.74 4.08 -1.67
C ASP A 25 -8.66 4.91 -2.39
N ALA A 26 -8.89 5.19 -3.67
CA ALA A 26 -7.92 5.88 -4.54
C ALA A 26 -7.61 7.31 -4.07
N GLU A 27 -8.62 8.00 -3.55
CA GLU A 27 -8.50 9.37 -3.06
C GLU A 27 -7.60 9.44 -1.82
N ASP A 28 -7.82 8.52 -0.88
CA ASP A 28 -7.00 8.38 0.34
C ASP A 28 -5.54 8.06 0.00
N VAL A 29 -5.30 7.14 -0.94
CA VAL A 29 -3.95 6.80 -1.42
C VAL A 29 -3.27 8.02 -2.05
N ALA A 30 -3.99 8.76 -2.89
CA ALA A 30 -3.45 9.94 -3.54
C ALA A 30 -3.15 11.07 -2.54
N TRP A 31 -3.96 11.19 -1.49
CA TRP A 31 -3.77 12.18 -0.42
C TRP A 31 -2.59 11.80 0.49
N ILE A 32 -2.47 10.53 0.91
CA ILE A 32 -1.30 10.02 1.65
C ILE A 32 0.00 10.31 0.89
N ARG A 33 0.02 10.03 -0.42
CA ARG A 33 1.21 10.26 -1.24
C ARG A 33 1.61 11.73 -1.31
N ARG A 34 0.65 12.63 -1.51
CA ARG A 34 0.90 14.08 -1.71
C ARG A 34 1.20 14.83 -0.43
N ASN A 35 0.56 14.46 0.68
CA ASN A 35 0.59 15.23 1.92
C ASN A 35 1.51 14.61 2.99
N HIS A 36 1.81 13.31 2.88
CA HIS A 36 2.60 12.58 3.87
C HIS A 36 3.87 11.92 3.31
N ASN A 37 4.15 12.05 2.01
CA ASN A 37 5.33 11.50 1.33
C ASN A 37 5.46 9.96 1.45
N ILE A 38 4.34 9.27 1.68
CA ILE A 38 4.30 7.81 1.82
C ILE A 38 3.94 7.22 0.45
N CYS A 39 4.83 6.37 -0.05
CA CYS A 39 4.80 5.87 -1.44
C CYS A 39 4.79 4.34 -1.50
N SER A 40 4.19 3.69 -0.51
CA SER A 40 4.12 2.24 -0.31
C SER A 40 3.64 1.45 -1.54
N VAL A 41 3.51 0.14 -1.42
CA VAL A 41 3.34 -0.73 -2.58
C VAL A 41 1.87 -0.95 -2.90
N LEU A 42 1.48 -0.70 -4.15
CA LEU A 42 0.21 -1.18 -4.68
C LEU A 42 0.31 -2.68 -4.92
N ILE A 43 -0.68 -3.46 -4.48
CA ILE A 43 -0.64 -4.93 -4.51
C ILE A 43 -1.78 -5.59 -5.30
N GLY A 44 -2.74 -4.79 -5.77
CA GLY A 44 -3.86 -5.28 -6.56
C GLY A 44 -3.47 -5.63 -7.99
N THR A 45 -4.28 -6.47 -8.62
CA THR A 45 -4.17 -6.73 -10.06
C THR A 45 -4.93 -5.68 -10.84
N THR A 46 -4.48 -5.35 -12.05
CA THR A 46 -5.24 -4.45 -12.94
C THR A 46 -6.39 -5.24 -13.57
N PRO A 47 -7.68 -4.88 -13.35
CA PRO A 47 -8.80 -5.68 -13.83
C PRO A 47 -8.84 -5.88 -15.34
N GLN A 48 -8.34 -4.89 -16.10
CA GLN A 48 -8.28 -4.94 -17.56
C GLN A 48 -7.19 -5.88 -18.09
N ASN A 49 -6.17 -6.17 -17.28
CA ASN A 49 -5.02 -6.98 -17.70
C ASN A 49 -4.49 -7.84 -16.53
N PRO A 50 -5.21 -8.91 -16.16
CA PRO A 50 -4.97 -9.65 -14.91
C PRO A 50 -3.66 -10.45 -14.88
N THR A 51 -3.07 -10.74 -16.04
CA THR A 51 -1.81 -11.48 -16.16
C THR A 51 -0.57 -10.57 -16.08
N GLN A 52 -0.77 -9.24 -16.04
CA GLN A 52 0.32 -8.28 -15.98
C GLN A 52 0.64 -7.94 -14.52
N ASN A 53 1.92 -8.08 -14.16
CA ASN A 53 2.43 -7.83 -12.81
C ASN A 53 3.43 -6.66 -12.76
N VAL A 54 3.51 -5.84 -13.81
CA VAL A 54 4.41 -4.68 -13.86
C VAL A 54 3.75 -3.44 -13.25
N PHE A 55 2.44 -3.29 -13.40
CA PHE A 55 1.66 -2.20 -12.81
C PHE A 55 0.56 -2.78 -11.93
N LEU A 56 0.79 -2.69 -10.64
CA LEU A 56 -0.15 -3.12 -9.62
C LEU A 56 -1.13 -1.97 -9.30
N SER A 57 -2.34 -2.36 -8.94
CA SER A 57 -3.46 -1.46 -8.64
C SER A 57 -3.80 -1.50 -7.14
N LEU A 58 -4.91 -0.87 -6.77
CA LEU A 58 -5.39 -0.90 -5.39
C LEU A 58 -5.70 -2.33 -4.92
N PRO A 59 -5.45 -2.64 -3.63
CA PRO A 59 -5.15 -1.70 -2.55
C PRO A 59 -3.68 -1.29 -2.46
N LEU A 60 -3.44 -0.18 -1.75
CA LEU A 60 -2.11 0.21 -1.27
C LEU A 60 -1.82 -0.55 0.03
N GLU A 61 -0.72 -1.28 0.07
CA GLU A 61 -0.18 -1.90 1.28
C GLU A 61 0.84 -0.97 1.92
N LEU A 62 0.51 -0.51 3.13
CA LEU A 62 1.38 0.29 3.98
C LEU A 62 2.35 -0.61 4.75
N LEU A 63 3.57 -0.14 4.93
CA LEU A 63 4.49 -0.68 5.91
C LEU A 63 3.93 -0.43 7.34
N PRO A 64 4.23 -1.31 8.32
CA PRO A 64 3.83 -1.10 9.72
C PRO A 64 4.24 0.28 10.27
N GLU A 65 5.42 0.76 9.88
CA GLU A 65 5.98 2.06 10.20
C GLU A 65 5.13 3.21 9.66
N GLU A 66 4.72 3.10 8.40
CA GLU A 66 3.90 4.09 7.72
C GLU A 66 2.50 4.16 8.32
N ALA A 67 1.90 2.99 8.60
CA ALA A 67 0.62 2.91 9.31
C ALA A 67 0.70 3.57 10.69
N SER A 68 1.77 3.29 11.46
CA SER A 68 2.03 3.91 12.77
C SER A 68 2.05 5.43 12.67
N VAL A 69 2.82 5.97 11.72
CA VAL A 69 2.98 7.42 11.51
C VAL A 69 1.65 8.08 11.14
N LEU A 70 0.84 7.45 10.30
CA LEU A 70 -0.48 7.99 9.92
C LEU A 70 -1.45 8.00 11.12
N ILE A 71 -1.40 7.01 11.99
CA ILE A 71 -2.27 6.92 13.17
C ILE A 71 -1.82 7.91 14.25
N GLU A 72 -0.52 8.02 14.51
CA GLU A 72 0.05 8.99 15.46
C GLU A 72 -0.29 10.44 15.06
N LYS A 73 -0.24 10.75 13.76
CA LYS A 73 -0.59 12.07 13.23
C LYS A 73 -2.11 12.35 13.22
N LYS A 74 -2.94 11.39 13.66
CA LYS A 74 -4.41 11.44 13.58
C LYS A 74 -4.92 11.63 12.15
N VAL A 75 -4.17 11.08 11.21
CA VAL A 75 -4.43 11.14 9.78
C VAL A 75 -5.25 9.92 9.36
N GLY A 76 -4.84 8.74 9.84
CA GLY A 76 -5.52 7.49 9.56
C GLY A 76 -6.17 6.92 10.81
N ARG A 77 -7.18 6.07 10.61
CA ARG A 77 -7.75 5.18 11.63
C ARG A 77 -7.50 3.73 11.24
N LEU A 78 -7.05 2.93 12.20
CA LEU A 78 -6.86 1.48 11.99
C LEU A 78 -8.15 0.74 12.30
N VAL A 79 -8.59 -0.11 11.38
CA VAL A 79 -9.82 -0.89 11.52
C VAL A 79 -9.52 -2.35 11.28
N ASP A 80 -9.91 -3.20 12.23
CA ASP A 80 -9.90 -4.65 12.07
C ASP A 80 -11.10 -5.08 11.20
N GLU A 81 -10.85 -5.38 9.94
CA GLU A 81 -11.90 -5.72 8.98
C GLU A 81 -12.60 -7.04 9.35
N THR A 82 -11.86 -8.05 9.81
CA THR A 82 -12.46 -9.35 10.16
C THR A 82 -13.42 -9.17 11.32
N PHE A 83 -12.98 -8.48 12.37
CA PHE A 83 -13.83 -8.18 13.52
C PHE A 83 -15.05 -7.35 13.12
N GLN A 84 -14.86 -6.31 12.30
CA GLN A 84 -15.96 -5.44 11.90
C GLN A 84 -16.99 -6.16 11.02
N HIS A 85 -16.56 -6.94 10.03
CA HIS A 85 -17.49 -7.70 9.20
C HIS A 85 -18.30 -8.71 10.03
N LEU A 86 -17.66 -9.39 10.99
CA LEU A 86 -18.33 -10.30 11.90
C LEU A 86 -19.30 -9.57 12.85
N SER A 87 -18.92 -8.42 13.40
CA SER A 87 -19.78 -7.65 14.29
C SER A 87 -21.03 -7.13 13.57
N CYS A 88 -20.90 -6.67 12.32
CA CYS A 88 -22.05 -6.29 11.48
C CYS A 88 -22.99 -7.47 11.19
N LEU A 89 -22.44 -8.65 10.91
CA LEU A 89 -23.21 -9.85 10.56
C LEU A 89 -23.95 -10.46 11.75
N VAL A 90 -23.29 -10.47 12.91
CA VAL A 90 -23.79 -11.07 14.15
C VAL A 90 -24.50 -10.04 15.04
N SER A 91 -24.55 -8.77 14.62
CA SER A 91 -25.18 -7.69 15.38
C SER A 91 -26.61 -8.06 15.82
N PRO A 92 -26.96 -7.84 17.10
CA PRO A 92 -28.32 -8.04 17.59
C PRO A 92 -29.28 -6.98 17.02
N ASP A 93 -28.77 -5.83 16.61
CA ASP A 93 -29.56 -4.79 15.95
C ASP A 93 -29.84 -5.17 14.49
N GLN A 94 -31.12 -5.39 14.20
CA GLN A 94 -31.60 -5.79 12.89
C GLN A 94 -31.33 -4.71 11.82
N THR A 95 -31.31 -3.43 12.19
CA THR A 95 -31.11 -2.33 11.22
C THR A 95 -29.67 -2.31 10.72
N THR A 96 -28.68 -2.39 11.62
CA THR A 96 -27.25 -2.52 11.28
C THR A 96 -27.00 -3.73 10.38
N ARG A 97 -27.57 -4.89 10.73
CA ARG A 97 -27.41 -6.11 9.95
C ARG A 97 -28.02 -5.99 8.55
N GLN A 98 -29.22 -5.42 8.43
CA GLN A 98 -29.88 -5.19 7.14
C GLN A 98 -29.13 -4.19 6.27
N ALA A 99 -28.61 -3.11 6.86
CA ALA A 99 -27.78 -2.13 6.15
C ALA A 99 -26.52 -2.80 5.58
N TYR A 100 -25.83 -3.60 6.40
CA TYR A 100 -24.65 -4.35 5.97
C TYR A 100 -24.96 -5.36 4.84
N VAL A 101 -26.03 -6.13 4.96
CA VAL A 101 -26.45 -7.07 3.90
C VAL A 101 -26.82 -6.32 2.61
N THR A 102 -27.46 -5.16 2.72
CA THR A 102 -27.79 -4.32 1.56
C THR A 102 -26.53 -3.84 0.85
N ILE A 103 -25.50 -3.42 1.60
CA ILE A 103 -24.20 -3.04 1.04
C ILE A 103 -23.56 -4.21 0.28
N LEU A 104 -23.58 -5.43 0.84
CA LEU A 104 -23.04 -6.61 0.16
C LEU A 104 -23.81 -6.95 -1.14
N LYS A 105 -25.14 -6.81 -1.13
CA LYS A 105 -25.97 -7.02 -2.32
C LYS A 105 -25.68 -5.97 -3.40
N ASP A 106 -25.65 -4.69 -3.03
CA ASP A 106 -25.36 -3.60 -3.96
C ASP A 106 -23.96 -3.75 -4.60
N ARG A 107 -22.95 -4.15 -3.82
CA ARG A 107 -21.60 -4.45 -4.33
C ARG A 107 -21.61 -5.61 -5.32
N ARG A 108 -22.36 -6.67 -5.02
CA ARG A 108 -22.54 -7.80 -5.94
C ARG A 108 -23.20 -7.36 -7.24
N ASP A 109 -24.30 -6.63 -7.14
CA ASP A 109 -25.07 -6.20 -8.31
C ASP A 109 -24.24 -5.26 -9.20
N LYS A 110 -23.48 -4.34 -8.60
CA LYS A 110 -22.52 -3.49 -9.30
C LYS A 110 -21.44 -4.31 -10.02
N ALA A 111 -20.82 -5.26 -9.33
CA ALA A 111 -19.81 -6.13 -9.93
C ALA A 111 -20.36 -6.96 -11.10
N GLN A 112 -21.58 -7.49 -10.97
CA GLN A 112 -22.25 -8.25 -12.04
C GLN A 112 -22.58 -7.37 -13.25
N LYS A 113 -23.06 -6.15 -13.03
CA LYS A 113 -23.32 -5.18 -14.13
C LYS A 113 -22.05 -4.85 -14.90
N LEU A 114 -20.96 -4.56 -14.20
CA LEU A 114 -19.67 -4.26 -14.84
C LEU A 114 -19.11 -5.44 -15.64
N MET A 115 -19.23 -6.66 -15.10
CA MET A 115 -18.84 -7.89 -15.81
C MET A 115 -19.68 -8.10 -17.08
N ALA A 116 -21.00 -7.88 -17.01
CA ALA A 116 -21.90 -8.01 -18.16
C ALA A 116 -21.60 -6.94 -19.24
N GLU A 117 -21.32 -5.70 -18.84
CA GLU A 117 -20.90 -4.64 -19.75
C GLU A 117 -19.58 -4.96 -20.46
N ASP A 118 -18.59 -5.51 -19.75
CA ASP A 118 -17.31 -5.90 -20.32
C ASP A 118 -17.46 -7.07 -21.31
N GLN A 119 -18.28 -8.06 -20.99
CA GLN A 119 -18.61 -9.16 -21.90
C GLN A 119 -19.34 -8.68 -23.16
N ALA A 120 -20.31 -7.76 -23.01
CA ALA A 120 -21.03 -7.17 -24.13
C ALA A 120 -20.11 -6.34 -25.04
N LYS A 121 -19.16 -5.60 -24.46
CA LYS A 121 -18.12 -4.88 -25.23
C LYS A 121 -17.25 -5.86 -26.00
N LYS A 122 -16.75 -6.92 -25.35
CA LYS A 122 -15.92 -7.96 -25.99
C LYS A 122 -16.64 -8.66 -27.14
N SER A 123 -17.90 -9.08 -26.94
CA SER A 123 -18.69 -9.73 -28.00
C SER A 123 -18.98 -8.78 -29.17
N SER A 124 -19.25 -7.50 -28.90
CA SER A 124 -19.44 -6.49 -29.95
C SER A 124 -18.17 -6.24 -30.79
N VAL A 125 -16.99 -6.23 -30.15
CA VAL A 125 -15.69 -6.08 -30.83
C VAL A 125 -15.39 -7.33 -31.67
N GLN A 126 -15.67 -8.53 -31.15
CA GLN A 126 -15.50 -9.77 -31.91
C GLN A 126 -16.47 -9.84 -33.11
N ALA A 127 -17.73 -9.46 -32.95
CA ALA A 127 -18.70 -9.40 -34.03
C ALA A 127 -18.28 -8.40 -35.13
N ARG A 128 -17.76 -7.22 -34.75
CA ARG A 128 -17.21 -6.24 -35.71
C ARG A 128 -15.97 -6.74 -36.44
N ARG A 129 -15.08 -7.49 -35.77
CA ARG A 129 -13.91 -8.15 -36.39
C ARG A 129 -14.34 -9.24 -37.38
N ALA A 130 -15.36 -10.05 -37.03
CA ALA A 130 -15.89 -11.08 -37.92
C ALA A 130 -16.61 -10.50 -39.16
N ALA A 131 -17.15 -9.28 -39.06
CA ALA A 131 -17.82 -8.58 -40.16
C ALA A 131 -16.89 -7.78 -41.10
N GLY A 132 -15.55 -7.90 -40.95
CA GLY A 132 -14.58 -7.35 -41.91
C GLY A 132 -14.38 -5.82 -41.88
N ALA A 133 -14.81 -5.12 -40.83
CA ALA A 133 -14.59 -3.67 -40.70
C ALA A 133 -13.15 -3.35 -40.24
N GLN A 134 -12.44 -2.47 -40.96
CA GLN A 134 -11.13 -1.96 -40.55
C GLN A 134 -11.24 -1.19 -39.23
N VAL A 135 -10.56 -1.68 -38.19
CA VAL A 135 -10.42 -1.01 -36.89
C VAL A 135 -9.07 -0.27 -36.88
N PRO A 136 -8.98 0.98 -36.37
CA PRO A 136 -7.69 1.66 -36.20
C PRO A 136 -6.79 0.85 -35.26
N SER A 137 -5.57 0.57 -35.71
CA SER A 137 -4.55 -0.18 -34.96
C SER A 137 -4.11 0.60 -33.72
N ALA A 138 -4.72 0.29 -32.58
CA ALA A 138 -4.07 0.39 -31.29
C ALA A 138 -4.55 -0.76 -30.41
N VAL A 139 -3.59 -1.48 -29.83
CA VAL A 139 -3.72 -2.63 -28.92
C VAL A 139 -3.83 -4.00 -29.61
N THR A 140 -2.66 -4.49 -30.04
CA THR A 140 -2.40 -5.92 -30.20
C THR A 140 -1.70 -6.42 -28.93
N MET A 141 -2.21 -7.54 -28.39
CA MET A 141 -1.51 -8.65 -27.72
C MET A 141 -2.08 -9.02 -26.35
N GLY A 142 -2.55 -10.27 -26.28
CA GLY A 142 -3.07 -10.96 -25.11
C GLY A 142 -4.18 -11.91 -25.52
N GLU A 143 -3.84 -13.02 -26.17
CA GLU A 143 -4.79 -14.13 -26.37
C GLU A 143 -5.28 -14.58 -25.00
N ALA A 144 -6.59 -14.45 -24.78
CA ALA A 144 -7.26 -14.94 -23.59
C ALA A 144 -7.28 -16.47 -23.66
N SER A 145 -6.46 -17.11 -22.82
CA SER A 145 -6.56 -18.55 -22.57
C SER A 145 -7.91 -18.87 -21.94
N SER A 146 -8.53 -19.90 -22.52
CA SER A 146 -9.83 -20.47 -22.26
C SER A 146 -10.15 -20.70 -20.77
N GLU A 147 -11.39 -20.33 -20.43
CA GLU A 147 -12.29 -20.92 -19.43
C GLU A 147 -11.67 -21.72 -18.28
N ASN A 148 -11.57 -21.08 -17.10
CA ASN A 148 -11.73 -21.77 -15.82
C ASN A 148 -13.14 -21.49 -15.31
N THR A 149 -14.08 -22.34 -15.68
CA THR A 149 -15.44 -22.38 -15.12
C THR A 149 -15.35 -22.92 -13.70
N PHE A 150 -15.09 -22.05 -12.73
CA PHE A 150 -15.26 -22.40 -11.33
C PHE A 150 -16.75 -22.62 -11.03
N PRO A 151 -17.12 -23.63 -10.22
CA PRO A 151 -18.51 -23.90 -9.88
C PRO A 151 -19.18 -22.65 -9.29
N GLN A 152 -20.30 -22.23 -9.88
CA GLN A 152 -21.13 -21.15 -9.39
C GLN A 152 -21.92 -21.61 -8.15
N ASP A 153 -21.25 -21.80 -7.03
CA ASP A 153 -21.96 -21.64 -5.76
C ASP A 153 -22.46 -20.19 -5.70
N LYS A 154 -23.74 -20.00 -5.34
CA LYS A 154 -24.38 -18.69 -5.12
C LYS A 154 -23.81 -18.00 -3.88
N LEU A 155 -22.49 -17.97 -3.72
CA LEU A 155 -21.80 -17.24 -2.69
C LEU A 155 -21.94 -15.74 -3.00
N LEU A 156 -22.28 -14.97 -1.97
CA LEU A 156 -22.19 -13.50 -1.96
C LEU A 156 -20.72 -13.04 -1.89
N ALA A 157 -19.78 -13.85 -2.38
CA ALA A 157 -18.34 -13.59 -2.31
C ALA A 157 -17.98 -12.48 -3.29
N VAL A 158 -18.15 -11.24 -2.85
CA VAL A 158 -17.59 -10.06 -3.50
C VAL A 158 -16.44 -9.60 -2.63
N THR A 159 -15.22 -9.63 -3.17
CA THR A 159 -14.08 -9.01 -2.51
C THR A 159 -14.35 -7.50 -2.44
N PRO A 160 -14.35 -6.89 -1.25
CA PRO A 160 -14.57 -5.46 -1.14
C PRO A 160 -13.48 -4.70 -1.90
N THR A 161 -13.88 -3.83 -2.83
CA THR A 161 -12.97 -3.00 -3.65
C THR A 161 -12.82 -1.58 -3.13
N THR A 162 -13.67 -1.17 -2.18
CA THR A 162 -13.70 0.17 -1.57
C THR A 162 -14.13 0.06 -0.12
N SER A 163 -13.75 1.05 0.70
CA SER A 163 -14.20 1.10 2.09
C SER A 163 -15.57 1.79 2.27
N GLY A 164 -16.11 2.35 1.18
CA GLY A 164 -17.39 3.06 1.16
C GLY A 164 -18.57 2.23 1.68
N GLY A 165 -19.35 2.83 2.58
CA GLY A 165 -20.53 2.22 3.21
C GLY A 165 -20.24 1.40 4.47
N LEU A 166 -18.98 1.05 4.76
CA LEU A 166 -18.60 0.29 5.96
C LEU A 166 -18.42 1.18 7.21
N GLN A 167 -19.13 2.31 7.31
CA GLN A 167 -18.99 3.21 8.43
C GLN A 167 -19.84 2.75 9.61
N ASN A 168 -19.20 2.21 10.64
CA ASN A 168 -19.85 1.97 11.94
C ASN A 168 -19.20 2.83 13.03
N ALA A 169 -20.01 3.22 14.02
CA ALA A 169 -19.55 3.99 15.17
C ALA A 169 -18.68 3.20 16.16
N GLN A 170 -18.60 1.87 16.00
CA GLN A 170 -17.82 0.95 16.84
C GLN A 170 -16.57 0.42 16.11
N ASP A 171 -15.90 1.27 15.33
CA ASP A 171 -14.56 0.92 14.86
C ASP A 171 -13.70 0.66 16.10
N ARG A 172 -13.25 -0.58 16.28
CA ARG A 172 -12.20 -0.86 17.24
C ARG A 172 -10.93 -0.23 16.69
N ILE A 173 -10.69 1.03 17.08
CA ILE A 173 -9.46 1.75 16.74
C ILE A 173 -8.34 0.98 17.41
N LEU A 174 -7.66 0.15 16.62
CA LEU A 174 -6.49 -0.55 17.09
C LEU A 174 -5.36 0.48 17.18
N THR A 175 -4.70 0.53 18.32
CA THR A 175 -3.40 1.19 18.43
C THR A 175 -2.39 0.30 17.72
N VAL A 176 -1.57 0.87 16.83
CA VAL A 176 -0.47 0.10 16.21
C VAL A 176 0.47 -0.37 17.33
N PRO A 177 1.00 -1.60 17.27
CA PRO A 177 2.03 -2.04 18.20
C PRO A 177 3.17 -1.01 18.27
N SER A 178 3.44 -0.55 19.48
CA SER A 178 4.60 0.27 19.85
C SER A 178 5.79 -0.65 20.14
N PRO A 179 7.03 -0.31 19.74
CA PRO A 179 7.43 0.93 19.08
C PRO A 179 7.17 0.91 17.57
N PRO A 180 7.01 2.08 16.91
CA PRO A 180 7.03 2.16 15.47
C PRO A 180 8.35 1.55 14.99
N LEU A 181 8.28 0.55 14.11
CA LEU A 181 9.48 0.04 13.47
C LEU A 181 10.18 1.22 12.75
N GLY A 182 11.51 1.18 12.65
CA GLY A 182 12.29 2.11 11.83
C GLY A 182 12.37 3.58 12.28
N PRO A 183 13.13 3.94 13.34
CA PRO A 183 13.54 5.33 13.58
C PRO A 183 14.19 5.98 12.35
N LEU A 184 14.92 5.20 11.55
CA LEU A 184 15.48 5.66 10.27
C LEU A 184 14.39 6.10 9.27
N HIS A 185 13.30 5.35 9.16
CA HIS A 185 12.19 5.68 8.28
C HIS A 185 11.55 7.02 8.66
N GLN A 186 11.25 7.21 9.95
CA GLN A 186 10.70 8.48 10.45
C GLN A 186 11.65 9.65 10.23
N TYR A 187 12.95 9.44 10.45
CA TYR A 187 13.98 10.43 10.18
C TYR A 187 14.01 10.85 8.70
N LEU A 188 14.01 9.89 7.78
CA LEU A 188 14.03 10.16 6.34
C LEU A 188 12.76 10.91 5.88
N ILE A 189 11.58 10.52 6.34
CA ILE A 189 10.33 11.25 6.07
C ILE A 189 10.41 12.69 6.58
N SER A 190 10.92 12.90 7.80
CA SER A 190 11.03 14.24 8.39
C SER A 190 11.94 15.18 7.59
N ARG A 191 12.87 14.61 6.81
CA ARG A 191 13.79 15.32 5.91
C ARG A 191 13.24 15.48 4.49
N GLY A 192 12.02 14.99 4.22
CA GLY A 192 11.36 15.12 2.92
C GLY A 192 11.74 14.03 1.90
N TYR A 193 12.46 12.99 2.31
CA TYR A 193 12.71 11.84 1.43
C TYR A 193 11.48 10.96 1.29
N LEU A 194 11.38 10.33 0.12
CA LEU A 194 10.36 9.33 -0.18
C LEU A 194 11.02 7.95 -0.19
N MET A 195 10.25 6.92 0.16
CA MET A 195 10.76 5.55 0.26
C MET A 195 9.83 4.55 -0.40
N THR A 196 10.41 3.47 -0.87
CA THR A 196 9.71 2.23 -1.25
C THR A 196 10.46 1.03 -0.64
N PRO A 197 9.84 -0.16 -0.54
CA PRO A 197 10.54 -1.34 -0.01
C PRO A 197 11.84 -1.66 -0.77
N GLY A 198 12.91 -1.89 -0.02
CA GLY A 198 14.27 -2.12 -0.54
C GLY A 198 14.59 -3.59 -0.85
N LEU A 199 13.66 -4.52 -0.61
CA LEU A 199 13.90 -5.98 -0.66
C LEU A 199 14.59 -6.43 -1.96
N ARG A 200 14.21 -5.86 -3.11
CA ARG A 200 14.82 -6.18 -4.42
C ARG A 200 16.31 -5.90 -4.49
N PHE A 201 16.82 -5.00 -3.65
CA PHE A 201 18.20 -4.56 -3.61
C PHE A 201 18.92 -4.97 -2.31
N GLY A 202 18.30 -5.81 -1.47
CA GLY A 202 18.90 -6.29 -0.23
C GLY A 202 19.02 -5.23 0.87
N ALA A 203 18.04 -4.30 0.94
CA ALA A 203 17.95 -3.29 2.00
C ALA A 203 16.50 -3.16 2.48
N ASP A 204 16.27 -2.44 3.57
CA ASP A 204 14.91 -2.21 4.08
C ASP A 204 14.15 -1.24 3.17
N TYR A 205 14.81 -0.17 2.72
CA TYR A 205 14.19 0.88 1.91
C TYR A 205 15.05 1.27 0.71
N SER A 206 14.41 1.57 -0.42
CA SER A 206 14.98 2.40 -1.49
C SER A 206 14.59 3.84 -1.23
N VAL A 207 15.56 4.74 -1.12
CA VAL A 207 15.33 6.15 -0.71
C VAL A 207 15.49 7.09 -1.90
N TYR A 208 14.50 7.95 -2.09
CA TYR A 208 14.37 8.85 -3.23
C TYR A 208 14.37 10.30 -2.75
N PRO A 209 15.04 11.22 -3.47
CA PRO A 209 15.00 12.65 -3.16
C PRO A 209 13.65 13.31 -3.49
N GLY A 210 12.75 12.58 -4.17
CA GLY A 210 11.43 13.04 -4.59
C GLY A 210 10.56 11.86 -5.02
N ASP A 211 9.46 12.13 -5.73
CA ASP A 211 8.50 11.10 -6.15
C ASP A 211 9.16 9.97 -6.97
N PRO A 212 9.03 8.68 -6.57
CA PRO A 212 9.61 7.55 -7.29
C PRO A 212 9.21 7.40 -8.76
N LEU A 213 8.12 8.05 -9.20
CA LEU A 213 7.73 8.11 -10.61
C LEU A 213 8.57 9.11 -11.42
N ARG A 214 9.30 10.01 -10.76
CA ARG A 214 10.11 11.06 -11.38
C ARG A 214 11.60 10.92 -11.08
N TYR A 215 11.95 10.33 -9.94
CA TYR A 215 13.33 10.23 -9.48
C TYR A 215 13.77 8.77 -9.36
N HIS A 216 15.06 8.53 -9.57
CA HIS A 216 15.70 7.28 -9.17
C HIS A 216 16.07 7.32 -7.68
N ALA A 217 16.11 6.16 -7.05
CA ALA A 217 16.60 6.05 -5.67
C ALA A 217 18.08 6.41 -5.63
N HIS A 218 18.48 7.24 -4.65
CA HIS A 218 19.88 7.60 -4.42
C HIS A 218 20.54 6.67 -3.39
N PHE A 219 19.76 6.19 -2.42
CA PHE A 219 20.27 5.34 -1.36
C PHE A 219 19.50 4.03 -1.26
N LEU A 220 20.20 3.00 -0.81
CA LEU A 220 19.62 1.80 -0.21
C LEU A 220 19.80 1.93 1.31
N ALA A 221 18.71 1.97 2.05
CA ALA A 221 18.72 2.24 3.49
C ALA A 221 18.39 0.99 4.31
N THR A 222 19.19 0.74 5.35
CA THR A 222 18.94 -0.31 6.34
C THR A 222 18.92 0.27 7.74
N ASN A 223 17.89 -0.06 8.52
CA ASN A 223 17.72 0.38 9.90
C ASN A 223 18.39 -0.60 10.85
N TYR A 224 19.26 -0.10 11.72
CA TYR A 224 19.87 -0.85 12.82
C TYR A 224 19.39 -0.33 14.18
N GLY A 225 19.47 -1.17 15.21
CA GLY A 225 19.25 -0.79 16.60
C GLY A 225 20.40 0.08 17.16
N CYS A 226 20.12 0.82 18.25
CA CYS A 226 21.07 1.77 18.84
C CYS A 226 22.43 1.18 19.20
N ASP A 227 22.43 -0.03 19.79
CA ASP A 227 23.64 -0.76 20.19
C ASP A 227 23.75 -2.10 19.46
N GLU A 228 23.13 -2.19 18.29
CA GLU A 228 23.20 -3.38 17.46
C GLU A 228 24.61 -3.52 16.87
N LYS A 229 25.24 -4.66 17.12
CA LYS A 229 26.53 -4.98 16.50
C LYS A 229 26.31 -5.29 15.03
N ILE A 230 26.80 -4.42 14.15
CA ILE A 230 26.71 -4.61 12.71
C ILE A 230 27.88 -5.50 12.25
N PRO A 231 27.64 -6.69 11.68
CA PRO A 231 28.69 -7.51 11.10
C PRO A 231 29.40 -6.77 9.96
N MET A 232 30.74 -6.80 9.95
CA MET A 232 31.53 -6.14 8.89
C MET A 232 31.19 -6.67 7.49
N LEU A 233 30.84 -7.95 7.37
CA LEU A 233 30.44 -8.55 6.10
C LEU A 233 29.11 -7.99 5.58
N ASP A 234 28.20 -7.57 6.46
CA ASP A 234 26.94 -6.97 6.06
C ASP A 234 27.19 -5.58 5.48
N ILE A 235 28.10 -4.80 6.07
CA ILE A 235 28.50 -3.49 5.52
C ILE A 235 29.14 -3.66 4.12
N VAL A 236 30.05 -4.63 3.98
CA VAL A 236 30.70 -4.92 2.68
C VAL A 236 29.68 -5.43 1.66
N GLY A 237 28.80 -6.33 2.07
CA GLY A 237 27.74 -6.90 1.24
C GLY A 237 26.75 -5.85 0.75
N SER A 238 26.20 -5.05 1.66
CA SER A 238 25.26 -3.98 1.32
C SER A 238 25.91 -2.87 0.50
N GLY A 239 27.17 -2.52 0.79
CA GLY A 239 27.96 -1.61 -0.04
C GLY A 239 28.14 -2.11 -1.48
N ARG A 240 28.42 -3.41 -1.65
CA ARG A 240 28.51 -4.06 -2.97
C ARG A 240 27.16 -4.03 -3.70
N LEU A 241 26.06 -4.34 -3.01
CA LEU A 241 24.72 -4.34 -3.60
C LEU A 241 24.32 -2.92 -4.07
N GLY A 242 24.56 -1.90 -3.25
CA GLY A 242 24.30 -0.50 -3.60
C GLY A 242 25.13 -0.01 -4.78
N THR A 243 26.45 -0.23 -4.74
CA THR A 243 27.38 0.21 -5.78
C THR A 243 27.03 -0.42 -7.14
N SER A 244 26.62 -1.70 -7.16
CA SER A 244 26.23 -2.41 -8.38
C SER A 244 25.04 -1.77 -9.11
N VAL A 245 24.23 -0.98 -8.40
CA VAL A 245 23.08 -0.23 -8.97
C VAL A 245 23.26 1.28 -8.88
N LYS A 246 24.49 1.77 -8.66
CA LYS A 246 24.85 3.19 -8.54
C LYS A 246 24.08 3.92 -7.43
N LYS A 247 23.91 3.28 -6.27
CA LYS A 247 23.28 3.85 -5.08
C LYS A 247 24.24 3.80 -3.89
N GLY A 248 24.19 4.83 -3.04
CA GLY A 248 24.91 4.80 -1.76
C GLY A 248 24.25 3.83 -0.78
N PHE A 249 25.04 3.11 0.01
CA PHE A 249 24.51 2.32 1.11
C PHE A 249 24.37 3.24 2.34
N LEU A 250 23.12 3.55 2.69
CA LEU A 250 22.77 4.32 3.87
C LEU A 250 22.40 3.36 4.99
N PHE A 251 22.89 3.58 6.19
CA PHE A 251 22.39 2.84 7.35
C PHE A 251 22.40 3.70 8.59
N GLY A 252 21.56 3.37 9.55
CA GLY A 252 21.43 4.17 10.75
C GLY A 252 20.35 3.67 11.68
N GLY A 253 20.26 4.32 12.83
CA GLY A 253 19.37 3.93 13.90
C GLY A 253 19.21 5.05 14.92
N GLU A 254 18.34 4.83 15.89
CA GLU A 254 18.26 5.68 17.06
C GLU A 254 19.60 5.64 17.80
N ALA A 255 20.07 6.77 18.31
CA ALA A 255 21.31 6.92 19.03
C ALA A 255 21.03 7.60 20.38
N VAL A 256 21.58 7.06 21.46
CA VAL A 256 21.49 7.69 22.78
C VAL A 256 22.30 8.98 22.79
N VAL A 257 21.67 10.10 23.14
CA VAL A 257 22.36 11.36 23.39
C VAL A 257 22.84 11.38 24.85
N PRO A 258 24.17 11.45 25.11
CA PRO A 258 24.68 11.55 26.47
C PRO A 258 24.13 12.80 27.16
N GLY A 259 23.46 12.62 28.30
CA GLY A 259 22.87 13.72 29.09
C GLY A 259 21.41 14.07 28.75
N ASN A 260 20.78 13.44 27.75
CA ASN A 260 19.35 13.55 27.53
C ASN A 260 18.76 12.24 26.99
N ALA A 261 18.38 11.35 27.91
CA ALA A 261 17.79 10.04 27.60
C ALA A 261 16.42 10.11 26.90
N THR A 262 15.80 11.30 26.78
CA THR A 262 14.49 11.48 26.14
C THR A 262 14.56 12.03 24.72
N ALA A 263 15.74 12.49 24.28
CA ALA A 263 15.90 13.02 22.94
C ALA A 263 16.06 11.89 21.92
N LYS A 264 15.03 11.67 21.09
CA LYS A 264 15.09 10.79 19.92
C LYS A 264 16.03 11.39 18.88
N HIS A 265 17.28 10.93 18.84
CA HIS A 265 18.27 11.33 17.85
C HIS A 265 18.56 10.14 16.92
N VAL A 266 18.52 10.36 15.60
CA VAL A 266 18.86 9.33 14.62
C VAL A 266 20.21 9.67 14.01
N ARG A 267 21.13 8.72 14.04
CA ARG A 267 22.44 8.84 13.39
C ARG A 267 22.45 7.97 12.15
N THR A 268 22.93 8.53 11.05
CA THR A 268 23.02 7.86 9.75
C THR A 268 24.44 7.94 9.21
N PHE A 269 24.88 6.87 8.57
CA PHE A 269 26.15 6.76 7.86
C PHE A 269 25.87 6.38 6.41
N CYS A 270 26.64 6.94 5.48
CA CYS A 270 26.61 6.54 4.08
C CYS A 270 27.97 5.93 3.73
N VAL A 271 27.94 4.75 3.11
CA VAL A 271 29.12 4.03 2.64
C VAL A 271 29.03 3.87 1.14
N GLU A 272 30.11 4.24 0.48
CA GLU A 272 30.29 4.07 -0.95
C GLU A 272 31.65 3.41 -1.19
N TRP A 273 31.74 2.61 -2.25
CA TRP A 273 32.98 1.95 -2.58
C TRP A 273 33.97 2.95 -3.18
N ALA A 274 35.06 3.23 -2.47
CA ALA A 274 36.12 4.10 -2.95
C ALA A 274 37.13 3.29 -3.76
N GLY A 275 37.05 3.39 -5.10
CA GLY A 275 37.98 2.70 -6.00
C GLY A 275 37.33 2.26 -7.31
N MET A 276 36.99 3.21 -8.17
CA MET A 276 36.89 3.00 -9.61
C MET A 276 37.87 3.92 -10.31
#